data_AF-A0A368FHQ8-F1
#
_entry.id   AF-A0A368FHQ8-F1
#
_cell.length_a   1.000
_cell.length_b   1.000
_cell.length_c   1.000
_cell.angle_alpha   90.00
_cell.angle_beta   90.00
_cell.angle_gamma   90.00
#
_symmetry.space_group_name_H-M   'P 1'
#
loop_
_entity.id
_entity.type
_entity.pdbx_description
1 polymer ?
#
loop_
_entity_poly.entity_id
_entity_poly.type
_entity_poly.pdbx_seq_one_letter_code
_entity_poly.pdbx_strand_id
1 'polypeptide(L)'
;MFAFFTITGRVEYVVLDEERERLERNHERFAELLEQIERRTEELQLLQQLIELRLREVEVEAHRVRRSRALCHDGASTSVECKPNESLIRSSAYGKCTICLEEEPLDPVGCIYCQQLVGCRSCVNRWYLPARFGGANHGQCPLCRHEWLDQPEVMGIFFLKDDF
;
A
#
# COMPACT_ATOMS: atom_id res chain seq x y z
N MET A 1 63.62 -4.50 52.40
CA MET A 1 62.26 -5.08 52.20
C MET A 1 61.15 -4.02 52.08
N PHE A 2 61.32 -2.80 52.60
CA PHE A 2 60.29 -1.74 52.54
C PHE A 2 60.06 -1.08 51.16
N ALA A 3 61.03 -1.13 50.24
CA ALA A 3 60.90 -0.48 48.92
C ALA A 3 60.06 -1.27 47.90
N PHE A 4 59.90 -2.58 48.08
CA PHE A 4 59.13 -3.41 47.14
C PHE A 4 57.62 -3.25 47.37
N PHE A 5 57.21 -3.07 48.63
CA PHE A 5 55.80 -2.94 49.03
C PHE A 5 55.18 -1.60 48.61
N THR A 6 55.98 -0.53 48.54
CA THR A 6 55.52 0.79 48.08
C THR A 6 55.40 0.88 46.55
N ILE A 7 56.24 0.14 45.81
CA ILE A 7 56.18 0.09 44.35
C ILE A 7 54.97 -0.72 43.89
N THR A 8 54.70 -1.88 44.50
CA THR A 8 53.53 -2.70 44.15
C THR A 8 52.21 -2.01 44.50
N GLY A 9 52.10 -1.38 45.69
CA GLY A 9 50.90 -0.64 46.06
C GLY A 9 50.65 0.61 45.22
N ARG A 10 51.71 1.25 44.68
CA ARG A 10 51.59 2.40 43.77
C ARG A 10 51.18 1.98 42.36
N VAL A 11 51.62 0.82 41.90
CA VAL A 11 51.20 0.25 40.60
C VAL A 11 49.76 -0.24 40.65
N GLU A 12 49.33 -0.92 41.71
CA GLU A 12 47.91 -1.30 41.90
C GLU A 12 46.99 -0.08 41.95
N TYR A 13 47.37 0.97 42.67
CA TYR A 13 46.58 2.20 42.74
C TYR A 13 46.42 2.89 41.37
N VAL A 14 47.51 2.98 40.59
CA VAL A 14 47.47 3.58 39.25
C VAL A 14 46.64 2.74 38.26
N VAL A 15 46.72 1.41 38.33
CA VAL A 15 45.90 0.52 37.48
C VAL A 15 44.42 0.63 37.81
N LEU A 16 44.06 0.77 39.10
CA LEU A 16 42.68 0.97 39.52
C LEU A 16 42.12 2.34 39.10
N ASP A 17 42.96 3.39 39.09
CA ASP A 17 42.58 4.71 38.59
C ASP A 17 42.36 4.70 37.07
N GLU A 18 43.23 4.03 36.30
CA GLU A 18 43.04 3.87 34.85
C GLU A 18 41.78 3.08 34.49
N GLU A 19 41.47 2.00 35.24
CA GLU A 19 40.24 1.23 35.06
C GLU A 19 38.99 2.04 35.41
N ARG A 20 39.05 2.85 36.47
CA ARG A 20 37.99 3.79 36.87
C ARG A 20 37.73 4.82 35.77
N GLU A 21 38.76 5.49 35.26
CA GLU A 21 38.63 6.46 34.18
C GLU A 21 38.10 5.83 32.88
N ARG A 22 38.46 4.56 32.61
CA ARG A 22 37.89 3.82 31.47
C ARG A 22 36.41 3.53 31.68
N LEU A 23 36.01 3.16 32.89
CA LEU A 23 34.61 2.90 33.23
C LEU A 23 33.78 4.18 33.16
N GLU A 24 34.29 5.30 33.66
CA GLU A 24 33.64 6.62 33.59
C GLU A 24 33.42 7.05 32.12
N ARG A 25 34.44 6.96 31.26
CA ARG A 25 34.29 7.24 29.82
C ARG A 25 33.28 6.33 29.13
N ASN A 26 33.21 5.05 29.55
CA ASN A 26 32.20 4.14 29.02
C ASN A 26 30.80 4.53 29.50
N HIS A 27 30.63 4.90 30.78
CA HIS A 27 29.35 5.37 31.31
C HIS A 27 28.88 6.65 30.62
N GLU A 28 29.77 7.61 30.34
CA GLU A 28 29.45 8.83 29.59
C GLU A 28 28.95 8.49 28.17
N ARG A 29 29.67 7.61 27.45
CA ARG A 29 29.23 7.16 26.12
C ARG A 29 27.88 6.44 26.14
N PHE A 30 27.61 5.62 27.16
CA PHE A 30 26.31 4.98 27.30
C PHE A 30 25.21 5.98 27.61
N ALA A 31 25.47 7.00 28.43
CA ALA A 31 24.51 8.06 28.70
C ALA A 31 24.15 8.83 27.41
N GLU A 32 25.13 9.20 26.59
CA GLU A 32 24.90 9.85 25.30
C GLU A 32 24.07 8.98 24.33
N LEU A 33 24.35 7.68 24.28
CA LEU A 33 23.59 6.75 23.43
C LEU A 33 22.15 6.60 23.90
N LEU A 34 21.92 6.54 25.21
CA LEU A 34 20.57 6.48 25.78
C LEU A 34 19.77 7.73 25.45
N GLU A 35 20.35 8.91 25.60
CA GLU A 35 19.69 10.18 25.24
C GLU A 35 19.35 10.23 23.73
N GLN A 36 20.24 9.73 22.87
CA GLN A 36 19.96 9.61 21.45
C GLN A 36 18.81 8.64 21.15
N ILE A 37 18.77 7.49 21.82
CA ILE A 37 17.69 6.51 21.68
C ILE A 37 16.37 7.11 22.13
N GLU A 38 16.34 7.81 23.25
CA GLU A 38 15.13 8.49 23.75
C GLU A 38 14.62 9.52 22.74
N ARG A 39 15.49 10.41 22.24
CA ARG A 39 15.12 11.38 21.20
C ARG A 39 14.57 10.70 19.93
N ARG A 40 15.24 9.65 19.44
CA ARG A 40 14.77 8.90 18.25
C ARG A 40 13.44 8.20 18.51
N THR A 41 13.21 7.73 19.73
CA THR A 41 11.95 7.09 20.11
C THR A 41 10.81 8.10 20.09
N GLU A 42 11.02 9.32 20.59
CA GLU A 42 10.05 10.42 20.51
C GLU A 42 9.73 10.80 19.06
N GLU A 43 10.75 10.92 18.20
CA GLU A 43 10.56 11.19 16.76
C GLU A 43 9.69 10.12 16.09
N LEU A 44 9.94 8.84 16.40
CA LEU A 44 9.16 7.73 15.85
C LEU A 44 7.72 7.72 16.37
N GLN A 45 7.49 8.07 17.63
CA GLN A 45 6.14 8.21 18.19
C GLN A 45 5.35 9.31 17.48
N LEU A 46 5.98 10.46 17.21
CA LEU A 46 5.35 11.54 16.45
C LEU A 46 5.01 11.11 15.00
N LEU A 47 5.92 10.41 14.33
CA LEU A 47 5.67 9.87 12.99
C LEU A 47 4.51 8.89 13.00
N GLN A 48 4.44 8.01 13.99
CA GLN A 48 3.33 7.06 14.14
C GLN A 48 1.98 7.79 14.27
N GLN A 49 1.90 8.83 15.10
CA GLN A 49 0.69 9.64 15.25
C GLN A 49 0.29 10.36 13.96
N LEU A 50 1.26 10.91 13.22
CA LEU A 50 1.01 11.56 11.93
C LEU A 50 0.47 10.58 10.88
N ILE A 51 1.04 9.36 10.83
CA ILE A 51 0.56 8.30 9.94
C ILE A 51 -0.89 7.96 10.27
N GLU A 52 -1.21 7.80 11.56
CA GLU A 52 -2.57 7.47 11.98
C GLU A 52 -3.58 8.56 11.59
N LEU A 53 -3.24 9.83 11.82
CA LEU A 53 -4.07 10.96 11.38
C LEU A 53 -4.27 10.96 9.87
N ARG A 54 -3.20 10.73 9.11
CA ARG A 54 -3.29 10.72 7.65
C ARG A 54 -4.13 9.57 7.12
N LEU A 55 -4.05 8.39 7.74
CA LEU A 55 -4.90 7.26 7.39
C LEU A 55 -6.38 7.60 7.64
N ARG A 56 -6.72 8.21 8.78
CA ARG A 56 -8.10 8.65 9.06
C ARG A 56 -8.61 9.66 8.02
N GLU A 57 -7.78 10.61 7.61
CA GLU A 57 -8.14 11.56 6.54
C GLU A 57 -8.40 10.86 5.20
N VAL A 58 -7.54 9.91 4.83
CA VAL A 58 -7.70 9.10 3.61
C VAL A 58 -8.97 8.27 3.66
N GLU A 59 -9.32 7.68 4.80
CA GLU A 59 -10.55 6.93 4.98
C GLU A 59 -11.80 7.80 4.81
N VAL A 60 -11.83 8.97 5.44
CA VAL A 60 -12.93 9.95 5.29
C VAL A 60 -13.07 10.38 3.84
N GLU A 61 -11.96 10.69 3.17
CA GLU A 61 -11.96 11.07 1.76
C GLU A 61 -12.45 9.91 0.87
N ALA A 62 -11.99 8.69 1.12
CA ALA A 62 -12.43 7.50 0.41
C ALA A 62 -13.94 7.26 0.61
N HIS A 63 -14.48 7.52 1.80
CA HIS A 63 -15.92 7.49 2.06
C HIS A 63 -16.66 8.59 1.28
N ARG A 64 -16.11 9.80 1.23
CA ARG A 64 -16.67 10.92 0.46
C ARG A 64 -16.74 10.58 -1.03
N VAL A 65 -15.64 10.10 -1.62
CA VAL A 65 -15.57 9.69 -3.03
C VAL A 65 -16.55 8.55 -3.33
N ARG A 66 -16.61 7.52 -2.46
CA ARG A 66 -17.57 6.42 -2.59
C ARG A 66 -19.02 6.93 -2.58
N ARG A 67 -19.35 7.85 -1.67
CA ARG A 67 -20.70 8.45 -1.57
C ARG A 67 -21.05 9.30 -2.79
N SER A 68 -20.14 10.15 -3.25
CA SER A 68 -20.34 10.94 -4.48
C SER A 68 -20.60 10.03 -5.67
N ARG A 69 -19.85 8.93 -5.82
CA ARG A 69 -20.05 7.96 -6.90
C ARG A 69 -21.40 7.23 -6.81
N ALA A 70 -21.89 6.95 -5.60
CA ALA A 70 -23.20 6.33 -5.39
C ALA A 70 -24.34 7.28 -5.79
N LEU A 71 -24.27 8.57 -5.42
CA LEU A 71 -25.27 9.57 -5.80
C LEU A 71 -25.35 9.78 -7.32
N CYS A 72 -24.25 9.62 -8.05
CA CYS A 72 -24.25 9.65 -9.51
C CYS A 72 -24.88 8.41 -10.15
N HIS A 73 -25.11 7.33 -9.39
CA HIS A 73 -25.62 6.06 -9.93
C HIS A 73 -27.15 5.91 -9.84
N ASP A 74 -27.79 6.57 -8.87
CA ASP A 74 -29.24 6.48 -8.62
C ASP A 74 -30.08 7.60 -9.29
N GLY A 75 -29.43 8.57 -9.94
CA GLY A 75 -30.10 9.67 -10.62
C GLY A 75 -30.53 9.33 -12.04
N ALA A 76 -31.72 8.76 -12.20
CA ALA A 76 -32.46 8.91 -13.45
C ALA A 76 -32.71 10.40 -13.72
N SER A 77 -32.11 10.92 -14.80
CA SER A 77 -32.51 12.12 -15.54
C SER A 77 -32.65 13.44 -14.77
N THR A 78 -31.57 14.21 -14.66
CA THR A 78 -31.52 15.64 -15.08
C THR A 78 -30.07 16.14 -15.07
N SER A 79 -29.59 16.49 -16.28
CA SER A 79 -28.38 17.24 -16.65
C SER A 79 -27.52 17.84 -15.51
N VAL A 80 -26.52 17.10 -15.08
CA VAL A 80 -25.20 17.66 -14.73
C VAL A 80 -24.21 16.89 -15.59
N GLU A 81 -23.60 17.57 -16.55
CA GLU A 81 -22.55 17.04 -17.41
C GLU A 81 -21.41 16.52 -16.52
N CYS A 82 -21.41 15.22 -16.23
CA CYS A 82 -20.20 14.52 -15.87
C CYS A 82 -19.27 14.66 -17.08
N LYS A 83 -18.28 15.55 -16.99
CA LYS A 83 -17.20 15.62 -17.98
C LYS A 83 -16.77 14.20 -18.28
N PRO A 84 -16.85 13.73 -19.55
CA PRO A 84 -16.37 12.39 -19.86
C PRO A 84 -14.89 12.38 -19.47
N ASN A 85 -14.48 11.40 -18.65
CA ASN A 85 -13.09 11.23 -18.26
C ASN A 85 -12.22 11.21 -19.52
N GLU A 86 -11.53 12.33 -19.77
CA GLU A 86 -10.69 12.59 -20.94
C GLU A 86 -9.46 11.66 -21.01
N SER A 87 -9.29 10.80 -20.00
CA SER A 87 -8.21 9.82 -19.85
C SER A 87 -8.60 8.36 -20.14
N LEU A 88 -9.84 8.08 -20.57
CA LEU A 88 -10.24 6.70 -20.89
C LEU A 88 -9.76 6.30 -22.30
N ILE A 89 -8.93 5.27 -22.35
CA ILE A 89 -8.39 4.72 -23.59
C ILE A 89 -9.46 3.90 -24.30
N ARG A 90 -9.68 4.14 -25.60
CA ARG A 90 -10.44 3.25 -26.48
C ARG A 90 -9.48 2.48 -27.36
N SER A 91 -9.60 1.16 -27.43
CA SER A 91 -8.74 0.34 -28.27
C SER A 91 -9.39 -1.00 -28.58
N SER A 92 -9.34 -1.38 -29.86
CA SER A 92 -9.73 -2.68 -30.40
C SER A 92 -8.53 -3.63 -30.58
N ALA A 93 -7.33 -3.27 -30.12
CA ALA A 93 -6.08 -4.00 -30.39
C ALA A 93 -6.12 -5.48 -29.94
N TYR A 94 -6.88 -5.80 -28.90
CA TYR A 94 -7.02 -7.16 -28.35
C TYR A 94 -8.42 -7.77 -28.62
N GLY A 95 -9.18 -7.16 -29.52
CA GLY A 95 -10.54 -7.56 -29.88
C GLY A 95 -11.64 -6.78 -29.15
N LYS A 96 -12.85 -7.32 -29.23
CA LYS A 96 -14.08 -6.71 -28.72
C LYS A 96 -14.36 -7.06 -27.27
N CYS A 97 -15.17 -6.22 -26.61
CA CYS A 97 -15.59 -6.48 -25.24
C CYS A 97 -16.46 -7.75 -25.18
N THR A 98 -16.14 -8.73 -24.34
CA THR A 98 -16.89 -9.99 -24.27
C THR A 98 -18.24 -9.86 -23.53
N ILE A 99 -18.47 -8.72 -22.86
CA ILE A 99 -19.68 -8.47 -22.04
C ILE A 99 -20.68 -7.59 -22.79
N CYS A 100 -20.27 -6.41 -23.28
CA CYS A 100 -21.16 -5.51 -24.03
C CYS A 100 -21.10 -5.73 -25.55
N LEU A 101 -20.15 -6.54 -26.05
CA LEU A 101 -19.97 -6.86 -27.47
C LEU A 101 -19.61 -5.65 -28.36
N GLU A 102 -19.21 -4.52 -27.76
CA GLU A 102 -18.67 -3.38 -28.51
C GLU A 102 -17.27 -3.70 -29.08
N GLU A 103 -17.08 -3.39 -30.36
CA GLU A 103 -15.84 -3.65 -31.11
C GLU A 103 -14.64 -2.84 -30.59
N GLU A 104 -14.89 -1.65 -30.03
CA GLU A 104 -13.86 -0.81 -29.39
C GLU A 104 -14.13 -0.67 -27.88
N PRO A 105 -13.58 -1.57 -27.04
CA PRO A 105 -13.69 -1.45 -25.60
C PRO A 105 -13.19 -0.10 -25.07
N LEU A 106 -13.94 0.48 -24.13
CA LEU A 106 -13.55 1.65 -23.36
C LEU A 106 -12.85 1.23 -22.05
N ASP A 107 -11.64 1.72 -21.85
CA ASP A 107 -10.71 1.29 -20.80
C ASP A 107 -10.61 -0.25 -20.75
N PRO A 108 -10.06 -0.87 -21.81
CA PRO A 108 -9.94 -2.32 -21.94
C PRO A 108 -9.12 -2.93 -20.81
N VAL A 109 -9.66 -4.01 -20.24
CA VAL A 109 -9.04 -4.78 -19.17
C VAL A 109 -9.08 -6.28 -19.48
N GLY A 110 -8.06 -6.99 -19.01
CA GLY A 110 -8.03 -8.45 -19.02
C GLY A 110 -7.83 -9.04 -17.63
N CYS A 111 -8.00 -10.34 -17.50
CA CYS A 111 -7.84 -11.03 -16.23
C CYS A 111 -6.36 -11.28 -15.93
N ILE A 112 -5.91 -11.08 -14.69
CA ILE A 112 -4.49 -11.33 -14.32
C ILE A 112 -4.08 -12.80 -14.45
N TYR A 113 -5.04 -13.73 -14.43
CA TYR A 113 -4.78 -15.17 -14.46
C TYR A 113 -4.72 -15.74 -15.87
N CYS A 114 -5.79 -15.55 -16.67
CA CYS A 114 -5.77 -16.04 -18.06
C CYS A 114 -5.15 -15.04 -19.04
N GLN A 115 -4.91 -13.80 -18.63
CA GLN A 115 -4.27 -12.74 -19.43
C GLN A 115 -5.02 -12.41 -20.74
N GLN A 116 -6.26 -12.88 -20.88
CA GLN A 116 -7.14 -12.60 -22.00
C GLN A 116 -7.94 -11.31 -21.76
N LEU A 117 -8.22 -10.58 -22.84
CA LEU A 117 -9.11 -9.44 -22.81
C LEU A 117 -10.50 -9.87 -22.34
N VAL A 118 -10.94 -9.34 -21.20
CA VAL A 118 -12.30 -9.54 -20.70
C VAL A 118 -13.23 -8.52 -21.32
N GLY A 119 -12.84 -7.25 -21.35
CA GLY A 119 -13.63 -6.18 -21.96
C GLY A 119 -13.47 -4.84 -21.25
N CYS A 120 -14.50 -3.99 -21.28
CA CYS A 120 -14.45 -2.66 -20.65
C CYS A 120 -14.37 -2.78 -19.13
N ARG A 121 -13.58 -1.93 -18.46
CA ARG A 121 -13.54 -1.87 -16.98
C ARG A 121 -14.92 -1.69 -16.35
N SER A 122 -15.77 -0.86 -16.95
CA SER A 122 -17.15 -0.65 -16.50
C SER A 122 -18.00 -1.91 -16.58
N CYS A 123 -17.82 -2.71 -17.64
CA CYS A 123 -18.54 -3.95 -17.86
C CYS A 123 -18.12 -5.02 -16.84
N VAL A 124 -16.82 -5.16 -16.58
CA VAL A 124 -16.31 -6.09 -15.57
C VAL A 124 -16.84 -5.73 -14.17
N ASN A 125 -16.85 -4.44 -13.81
CA ASN A 125 -17.42 -4.00 -12.54
C ASN A 125 -18.91 -4.33 -12.42
N ARG A 126 -19.67 -4.17 -13.53
CA ARG A 126 -21.10 -4.52 -13.57
C ARG A 126 -21.31 -6.03 -13.45
N TRP A 127 -20.45 -6.83 -14.09
CA TRP A 127 -20.47 -8.29 -13.99
C TRP A 127 -20.25 -8.78 -12.56
N TYR A 128 -19.32 -8.17 -11.84
CA TYR A 128 -18.96 -8.54 -10.46
C TYR A 128 -19.95 -8.03 -9.41
N LEU A 129 -20.69 -6.96 -9.69
CA LEU A 129 -21.59 -6.33 -8.72
C LEU A 129 -22.52 -7.32 -7.97
N PRO A 130 -23.15 -8.30 -8.63
CA PRO A 130 -23.99 -9.28 -7.94
C PRO A 130 -23.23 -10.21 -6.98
N ALA A 131 -21.92 -10.44 -7.19
CA ALA A 131 -21.10 -11.28 -6.33
C ALA A 131 -21.06 -10.76 -4.88
N ARG A 132 -21.08 -9.43 -4.72
CA ARG A 132 -21.13 -8.75 -3.41
C ARG A 132 -22.39 -9.06 -2.60
N PHE A 133 -23.43 -9.55 -3.26
CA PHE A 133 -24.73 -9.90 -2.66
C PHE A 133 -24.98 -11.41 -2.66
N GLY A 134 -23.93 -12.23 -2.82
CA GLY A 134 -24.05 -13.69 -2.86
C GLY A 134 -24.46 -14.24 -4.23
N GLY A 135 -24.34 -13.46 -5.29
CA GLY A 135 -24.55 -13.92 -6.66
C GLY A 135 -23.50 -14.96 -7.07
N ALA A 136 -23.90 -16.24 -7.05
CA ALA A 136 -23.06 -17.33 -7.51
C ALA A 136 -22.61 -17.10 -8.97
N ASN A 137 -21.35 -17.45 -9.29
CA ASN A 137 -20.70 -17.29 -10.60
C ASN A 137 -20.33 -15.85 -11.03
N HIS A 138 -20.84 -14.81 -10.38
CA HIS A 138 -20.46 -13.42 -10.67
C HIS A 138 -19.13 -13.02 -10.04
N GLY A 139 -18.70 -13.76 -9.02
CA GLY A 139 -17.40 -13.61 -8.37
C GLY A 139 -16.25 -14.28 -9.13
N GLN A 140 -16.43 -14.57 -10.42
CA GLN A 140 -15.46 -15.30 -11.23
C GLN A 140 -15.21 -14.59 -12.55
N CYS A 141 -14.00 -14.79 -13.10
CA CYS A 141 -13.67 -14.35 -14.45
C CYS A 141 -14.62 -15.01 -15.47
N PRO A 142 -15.28 -14.24 -16.37
CA PRO A 142 -16.22 -14.80 -17.34
C PRO A 142 -15.54 -15.69 -18.38
N LEU A 143 -14.21 -15.62 -18.53
CA LEU A 143 -13.44 -16.40 -19.49
C LEU A 143 -12.87 -17.67 -18.87
N CYS A 144 -12.04 -17.53 -17.82
CA CYS A 144 -11.34 -18.66 -17.22
C CYS A 144 -11.98 -19.21 -15.95
N ARG A 145 -13.06 -18.60 -15.46
CA ARG A 145 -13.78 -18.97 -14.22
C ARG A 145 -12.95 -18.93 -12.94
N HIS A 146 -11.76 -18.32 -12.99
CA HIS A 146 -10.96 -18.06 -11.79
C HIS A 146 -11.76 -17.18 -10.82
N GLU A 147 -11.76 -17.54 -9.54
CA GLU A 147 -12.49 -16.83 -8.48
C GLU A 147 -11.77 -15.56 -8.05
N TRP A 148 -12.51 -14.47 -8.01
CA TRP A 148 -12.08 -13.18 -7.50
C TRP A 148 -12.54 -13.04 -6.06
N LEU A 149 -11.62 -12.72 -5.15
CA LEU A 149 -11.92 -12.73 -3.71
C LEU A 149 -12.73 -11.49 -3.29
N ASP A 150 -12.12 -10.31 -3.39
CA ASP A 150 -12.72 -9.06 -2.90
C ASP A 150 -13.22 -8.15 -4.04
N GLN A 151 -12.54 -8.18 -5.18
CA GLN A 151 -12.78 -7.33 -6.33
C GLN A 151 -12.30 -7.98 -7.62
N PRO A 152 -12.71 -7.50 -8.81
CA PRO A 152 -12.20 -8.01 -10.06
C PRO A 152 -10.69 -7.86 -10.17
N GLU A 153 -10.00 -8.98 -10.30
CA GLU A 153 -8.55 -9.05 -10.42
C GLU A 153 -8.15 -8.94 -11.89
N VAL A 154 -8.11 -7.68 -12.34
CA VAL A 154 -7.88 -7.31 -13.74
C VAL A 154 -6.68 -6.39 -13.94
N MET A 155 -6.03 -6.55 -15.09
CA MET A 155 -4.92 -5.72 -15.58
C MET A 155 -5.37 -4.80 -16.72
N GLY A 156 -4.68 -3.68 -16.88
CA GLY A 156 -4.90 -2.77 -18.02
C GLY A 156 -4.37 -3.36 -19.33
N ILE A 157 -4.86 -2.83 -20.45
CA ILE A 157 -4.53 -3.26 -21.81
C ILE A 157 -3.03 -3.41 -22.10
N PHE A 158 -2.18 -2.53 -21.56
CA PHE A 158 -0.73 -2.52 -21.80
C PHE A 158 0.01 -3.77 -21.29
N PHE A 159 -0.65 -4.61 -20.50
CA PHE A 159 -0.06 -5.80 -19.93
C PHE A 159 -0.65 -7.09 -20.52
N LEU A 160 -1.62 -7.00 -21.44
CA LEU A 160 -2.22 -8.17 -22.06
C LEU A 160 -1.21 -8.86 -22.99
N LYS A 161 -1.30 -10.19 -23.08
CA LYS A 161 -0.54 -10.93 -24.08
C LYS A 161 -1.14 -10.70 -25.45
N ASP A 162 -0.33 -10.19 -26.36
CA ASP A 162 -0.61 -10.21 -27.79
C ASP A 162 -0.38 -11.64 -28.29
N ASP A 163 -1.39 -12.49 -28.19
CA ASP A 163 -1.40 -13.80 -28.84
C ASP A 163 -1.79 -13.60 -30.33
N PHE A 164 -0.88 -13.01 -31.11
CA PHE A 164 -0.92 -13.04 -32.58
C PHE A 164 -0.14 -14.25 -33.10
#